data_AF-A0AAV7X4A0-F1
#
_entry.id   AF-A0AAV7X4A0-F1
#
_cell.length_a   1.000
_cell.length_b   1.000
_cell.length_c   1.000
_cell.angle_alpha   90.00
_cell.angle_beta   90.00
_cell.angle_gamma   90.00
#
_symmetry.space_group_name_H-M   'P 1'
#
loop_
_entity.id
_entity.type
_entity.pdbx_description
1 polymer ?
#
loop_
_entity_poly.entity_id
_entity_poly.type
_entity_poly.pdbx_seq_one_letter_code
_entity_poly.pdbx_strand_id
1 'polypeptide(L)'
;MSKLKQMNKDMLFDDFDDKTNDEKAIFIFTSLCNFFRVATLTHNRSKPNWRPTRQEMRDSFLLHVDTRAVLKETLRNRQNRLSQFGFSNQPLPIIVGNANNNKECLVVFDQVKYVVETPMKAVDIAFKSYHSLHAEYPAESEQIWSFLQKAVYKFKSKWDRYIDSTEILVREFNEFV
;
A
#
# COMPACT_ATOMS: atom_id res chain seq x y z
N MET A 1 9.89 -32.61 4.72
CA MET A 1 9.31 -31.26 4.96
C MET A 1 8.16 -31.01 4.00
N SER A 2 6.89 -31.27 4.26
CA SER A 2 6.12 -32.28 5.01
C SER A 2 4.68 -31.98 4.57
N LYS A 3 3.83 -32.98 4.33
CA LYS A 3 2.41 -32.82 3.93
C LYS A 3 1.66 -31.73 4.73
N LEU A 4 2.09 -31.48 5.97
CA LEU A 4 1.60 -30.39 6.83
C LEU A 4 1.75 -28.97 6.24
N LYS A 5 2.84 -28.65 5.54
CA LYS A 5 3.01 -27.35 4.85
C LYS A 5 2.13 -27.23 3.62
N GLN A 6 1.87 -28.34 2.94
CA GLN A 6 1.00 -28.40 1.79
C GLN A 6 -0.46 -28.28 2.23
N MET A 7 -0.88 -29.05 3.24
CA MET A 7 -2.20 -28.95 3.86
C MET A 7 -2.47 -27.55 4.46
N ASN A 8 -1.48 -26.92 5.11
CA ASN A 8 -1.63 -25.53 5.58
C ASN A 8 -1.69 -24.52 4.43
N LYS A 9 -1.13 -24.84 3.26
CA LYS A 9 -1.22 -23.98 2.08
C LYS A 9 -2.60 -24.12 1.46
N ASP A 10 -3.04 -25.36 1.21
CA ASP A 10 -4.33 -25.69 0.61
C ASP A 10 -5.49 -25.15 1.47
N MET A 11 -5.43 -25.33 2.80
CA MET A 11 -6.43 -24.80 3.73
C MET A 11 -6.46 -23.25 3.80
N LEU A 12 -5.33 -22.57 3.55
CA LEU A 12 -5.22 -21.10 3.54
C LEU A 12 -5.71 -20.50 2.21
N PHE A 13 -5.69 -21.28 1.13
CA PHE A 13 -6.31 -20.93 -0.16
C PHE A 13 -7.81 -21.26 -0.20
N ASP A 14 -8.25 -22.36 0.42
CA ASP A 14 -9.68 -22.68 0.58
C ASP A 14 -10.39 -21.60 1.43
N ASP A 15 -9.77 -21.16 2.54
CA ASP A 15 -10.24 -20.02 3.37
C ASP A 15 -10.20 -18.68 2.62
N PHE A 16 -9.43 -18.58 1.53
CA PHE A 16 -9.38 -17.39 0.69
C PHE A 16 -10.55 -17.37 -0.28
N ASP A 17 -10.95 -18.51 -0.85
CA ASP A 17 -12.04 -18.55 -1.84
C ASP A 17 -13.41 -18.21 -1.24
N ASP A 18 -13.64 -18.56 0.03
CA ASP A 18 -14.88 -18.22 0.76
C ASP A 18 -14.96 -16.75 1.22
N LYS A 19 -13.89 -15.97 1.07
CA LYS A 19 -13.88 -14.55 1.45
C LYS A 19 -14.66 -13.67 0.49
N THR A 20 -15.27 -12.63 1.03
CA THR A 20 -15.83 -11.52 0.26
C THR A 20 -14.75 -10.84 -0.59
N ASN A 21 -15.16 -10.17 -1.68
CA ASN A 21 -14.22 -9.44 -2.52
C ASN A 21 -13.42 -8.38 -1.75
N ASP A 22 -14.03 -7.77 -0.73
CA ASP A 22 -13.36 -6.77 0.10
C ASP A 22 -12.32 -7.39 1.04
N GLU A 23 -12.64 -8.52 1.66
CA GLU A 23 -11.66 -9.29 2.45
C GLU A 23 -10.48 -9.74 1.60
N LYS A 24 -10.76 -10.26 0.40
CA LYS A 24 -9.74 -10.64 -0.58
C LYS A 24 -8.86 -9.44 -0.95
N ALA A 25 -9.47 -8.29 -1.26
CA ALA A 25 -8.76 -7.07 -1.61
C ALA A 25 -7.87 -6.57 -0.45
N ILE A 26 -8.40 -6.49 0.76
CA ILE A 26 -7.64 -6.07 1.95
C ILE A 26 -6.47 -7.03 2.18
N PHE A 27 -6.71 -8.34 2.12
CA PHE A 27 -5.66 -9.34 2.30
C PHE A 27 -4.56 -9.24 1.24
N ILE A 28 -4.94 -9.15 -0.05
CA ILE A 28 -3.98 -9.00 -1.16
C ILE A 28 -3.17 -7.71 -0.95
N PHE A 29 -3.83 -6.57 -0.75
CA PHE A 29 -3.17 -5.28 -0.65
C PHE A 29 -2.22 -5.19 0.55
N THR A 30 -2.64 -5.68 1.72
CA THR A 30 -1.78 -5.71 2.92
C THR A 30 -0.64 -6.73 2.83
N SER A 31 -0.76 -7.73 1.95
CA SER A 31 0.27 -8.73 1.68
C SER A 31 1.27 -8.31 0.62
N LEU A 32 0.91 -7.38 -0.28
CA LEU A 32 1.78 -6.94 -1.39
C LEU A 32 3.15 -6.47 -0.92
N CYS A 33 3.25 -5.80 0.24
CA CYS A 33 4.53 -5.33 0.77
C CYS A 33 5.55 -6.46 1.01
N ASN A 34 5.11 -7.72 1.13
CA ASN A 34 6.01 -8.85 1.38
C ASN A 34 6.83 -9.25 0.14
N PHE A 35 6.42 -8.83 -1.06
CA PHE A 35 7.18 -9.03 -2.30
C PHE A 35 8.31 -8.01 -2.49
N PHE A 36 8.36 -6.99 -1.63
CA PHE A 36 9.31 -5.89 -1.76
C PHE A 36 10.28 -5.83 -0.59
N ARG A 37 11.49 -5.34 -0.88
CA ARG A 37 12.50 -5.10 0.15
C ARG A 37 12.29 -3.72 0.74
N VAL A 38 12.38 -3.65 2.06
CA VAL A 38 12.40 -2.37 2.78
C VAL A 38 13.71 -1.64 2.47
N ALA A 39 13.62 -0.58 1.66
CA ALA A 39 14.73 0.26 1.25
C ALA A 39 15.00 1.39 2.26
N THR A 40 16.25 1.83 2.36
CA THR A 40 16.61 3.04 3.11
C THR A 40 16.31 4.26 2.23
N LEU A 41 15.44 5.13 2.71
CA LEU A 41 15.10 6.40 2.13
C LEU A 41 16.17 7.43 2.50
N THR A 42 16.71 8.11 1.49
CA THR A 42 17.70 9.17 1.65
C THR A 42 17.05 10.49 1.26
N HIS A 43 17.35 11.54 2.01
CA HIS A 43 16.94 12.90 1.69
C HIS A 43 18.20 13.74 1.48
N ASN A 44 18.18 14.70 0.54
CA ASN A 44 19.35 15.52 0.23
C ASN A 44 19.86 16.26 1.47
N ARG A 45 21.03 15.80 1.99
CA ARG A 45 22.00 16.33 2.98
C ARG A 45 21.50 17.04 4.27
N SER A 46 20.22 17.34 4.40
CA SER A 46 19.65 18.20 5.45
C SER A 46 18.81 17.42 6.47
N LYS A 47 18.43 16.19 6.13
CA LYS A 47 17.58 15.32 6.96
C LYS A 47 18.24 13.94 7.09
N PRO A 48 18.06 13.25 8.22
CA PRO A 48 18.65 11.93 8.42
C PRO A 48 18.08 10.91 7.43
N ASN A 49 18.88 9.90 7.10
CA ASN A 49 18.39 8.74 6.36
C ASN A 49 17.36 8.00 7.22
N TRP A 50 16.34 7.47 6.56
CA TRP A 50 15.26 6.72 7.20
C TRP A 50 15.15 5.35 6.57
N ARG A 51 15.19 4.30 7.38
CA ARG A 51 14.76 2.98 6.92
C ARG A 51 13.38 2.71 7.53
N PRO A 52 12.29 2.79 6.75
CA PRO A 52 10.97 2.43 7.23
C PRO A 52 10.96 1.01 7.77
N THR A 53 10.03 0.69 8.66
CA THR A 53 9.71 -0.70 9.00
C THR A 53 8.85 -1.32 7.91
N ARG A 54 8.72 -2.66 7.90
CA ARG A 54 7.78 -3.33 6.99
C ARG A 54 6.33 -2.90 7.26
N GLN A 55 6.00 -2.59 8.50
CA GLN A 55 4.69 -2.04 8.85
C GLN A 55 4.52 -0.63 8.28
N GLU A 56 5.50 0.27 8.42
CA GLU A 56 5.46 1.61 7.80
C GLU A 56 5.32 1.54 6.27
N MET A 57 5.97 0.58 5.60
CA MET A 57 5.80 0.32 4.16
C MET A 57 4.39 -0.19 3.81
N ARG A 58 3.81 -1.09 4.63
CA ARG A 58 2.45 -1.57 4.41
C ARG A 58 1.44 -0.44 4.59
N ASP A 59 1.57 0.29 5.69
CA ASP A 59 0.65 1.33 6.13
C ASP A 59 0.73 2.60 5.26
N SER A 60 1.84 2.81 4.54
CA SER A 60 1.97 3.86 3.52
C SER A 60 1.32 3.48 2.19
N PHE A 61 1.15 2.19 1.92
CA PHE A 61 0.42 1.71 0.75
C PHE A 61 -1.10 1.66 1.01
N LEU A 62 -1.51 0.94 2.05
CA LEU A 62 -2.90 0.82 2.49
C LEU A 62 -2.94 0.76 4.02
N LEU A 63 -3.40 1.84 4.65
CA LEU A 63 -3.52 1.88 6.10
C LEU A 63 -4.79 1.14 6.54
N HIS A 64 -4.65 0.03 7.26
CA HIS A 64 -5.78 -0.70 7.83
C HIS A 64 -5.74 -0.62 9.35
N VAL A 65 -6.79 -0.09 9.97
CA VAL A 65 -6.91 0.08 11.42
C VAL A 65 -8.28 -0.36 11.94
N ASP A 66 -8.36 -0.80 13.18
CA ASP A 66 -9.62 -1.34 13.73
C ASP A 66 -10.66 -0.25 14.03
N THR A 67 -10.23 0.95 14.42
CA THR A 67 -11.14 2.01 14.88
C THR A 67 -10.71 3.39 14.42
N ARG A 68 -11.66 4.33 14.36
CA ARG A 68 -11.38 5.75 14.07
C ARG A 68 -10.50 6.43 15.13
N ALA A 69 -10.54 5.96 16.37
CA ALA A 69 -9.68 6.47 17.44
C ALA A 69 -8.21 6.15 17.13
N VAL A 70 -7.92 4.89 16.78
CA VAL A 70 -6.60 4.44 16.33
C VAL A 70 -6.20 5.18 15.05
N LEU A 71 -7.11 5.34 14.09
CA LEU A 71 -6.83 6.09 12.86
C LEU A 71 -6.26 7.50 13.13
N LYS A 72 -6.92 8.25 14.02
CA LYS A 72 -6.52 9.63 14.33
C LYS A 72 -5.10 9.69 14.90
N GLU A 73 -4.77 8.77 15.79
CA GLU A 73 -3.44 8.66 16.37
C GLU A 73 -2.40 8.24 15.33
N THR A 74 -2.71 7.23 14.51
CA THR A 74 -1.81 6.74 13.46
C THR A 74 -1.50 7.81 12.42
N LEU A 75 -2.48 8.58 11.97
CA LEU A 75 -2.26 9.69 11.02
C LEU A 75 -1.37 10.79 11.62
N ARG A 76 -1.57 11.14 12.90
CA ARG A 76 -0.71 12.11 13.59
C ARG A 76 0.73 11.60 13.69
N ASN A 77 0.90 10.35 14.09
CA ASN A 77 2.23 9.75 14.22
C ASN A 77 2.94 9.65 12.88
N ARG A 78 2.22 9.26 11.82
CA ARG A 78 2.70 9.25 10.43
C ARG A 78 3.15 10.64 9.98
N GLN A 79 2.33 11.68 10.19
CA GLN A 79 2.68 13.05 9.81
C GLN A 79 3.95 13.53 10.54
N ASN A 80 4.07 13.25 11.83
CA ASN A 80 5.27 13.58 12.61
C ASN A 80 6.51 12.86 12.05
N ARG A 81 6.37 11.59 11.70
CA ARG A 81 7.45 10.76 11.13
C ARG A 81 7.91 11.30 9.77
N LEU A 82 6.98 11.58 8.86
CA LEU A 82 7.30 12.14 7.55
C LEU A 82 7.99 13.51 7.68
N SER A 83 7.48 14.38 8.55
CA SER A 83 8.06 15.70 8.83
C SER A 83 9.48 15.60 9.43
N GLN A 84 9.70 14.63 10.32
CA GLN A 84 11.02 14.36 10.90
C GLN A 84 12.06 14.05 9.81
N PHE A 85 11.67 13.28 8.80
CA PHE A 85 12.57 12.82 7.73
C PHE A 85 12.51 13.64 6.43
N GLY A 86 11.66 14.68 6.37
CA GLY A 86 11.58 15.59 5.23
C GLY A 86 10.73 15.08 4.06
N PHE A 87 9.77 14.19 4.32
CA PHE A 87 8.82 13.71 3.32
C PHE A 87 7.47 14.39 3.47
N SER A 88 6.75 14.56 2.37
CA SER A 88 5.38 15.08 2.34
C SER A 88 4.35 13.97 2.58
N ASN A 89 3.16 14.36 3.01
CA ASN A 89 2.01 13.46 2.96
C ASN A 89 1.58 13.29 1.50
N GLN A 90 1.26 12.06 1.13
CA GLN A 90 0.71 11.72 -0.17
C GLN A 90 -0.70 11.14 0.02
N PRO A 91 -1.57 11.18 -1.02
CA PRO A 91 -2.88 10.54 -0.96
C PRO A 91 -2.81 9.14 -0.35
N LEU A 92 -3.59 8.86 0.68
CA LEU A 92 -3.50 7.61 1.43
C LEU A 92 -4.84 6.88 1.42
N PRO A 93 -4.94 5.68 0.84
CA PRO A 93 -6.11 4.84 1.01
C PRO A 93 -6.11 4.21 2.40
N ILE A 94 -7.28 4.20 3.05
CA ILE A 94 -7.43 3.80 4.44
C ILE A 94 -8.67 2.91 4.58
N ILE A 95 -8.54 1.84 5.35
CA ILE A 95 -9.62 0.98 5.78
C ILE A 95 -9.75 1.08 7.29
N VAL A 96 -10.96 1.36 7.77
CA VAL A 96 -11.28 1.36 9.20
C VAL A 96 -12.25 0.22 9.49
N GLY A 97 -11.99 -0.57 10.52
CA GLY A 97 -12.83 -1.69 10.94
C GLY A 97 -12.46 -3.01 10.26
N ASN A 98 -13.24 -4.04 10.59
CA ASN A 98 -13.13 -5.37 9.98
C ASN A 98 -13.99 -5.41 8.72
N ALA A 99 -13.52 -6.11 7.68
CA ALA A 99 -14.27 -6.33 6.45
C ALA A 99 -15.68 -6.92 6.68
N ASN A 100 -15.85 -7.70 7.75
CA ASN A 100 -17.12 -8.38 8.07
C ASN A 100 -18.14 -7.51 8.82
N ASN A 101 -17.74 -6.36 9.40
CA ASN A 101 -18.69 -5.48 10.08
C ASN A 101 -18.17 -4.04 10.23
N ASN A 102 -18.99 -3.05 9.87
CA ASN A 102 -18.71 -1.61 10.01
C ASN A 102 -17.40 -1.13 9.35
N LYS A 103 -17.04 -1.74 8.21
CA LYS A 103 -15.91 -1.31 7.39
C LYS A 103 -16.20 0.06 6.77
N GLU A 104 -15.26 0.99 6.95
CA GLU A 104 -15.24 2.27 6.26
C GLU A 104 -14.00 2.34 5.36
N CYS A 105 -14.20 2.60 4.07
CA CYS A 105 -13.11 2.84 3.13
C CYS A 105 -12.98 4.35 2.89
N LEU A 106 -11.76 4.86 3.00
CA LEU A 106 -11.46 6.28 2.90
C LEU A 106 -10.28 6.51 1.97
N VAL A 107 -10.22 7.71 1.39
CA VAL A 107 -8.98 8.27 0.84
C VAL A 107 -8.72 9.61 1.52
N VAL A 108 -7.53 9.78 2.05
CA VAL A 108 -7.11 11.01 2.73
C VAL A 108 -6.16 11.79 1.85
N PHE A 109 -6.49 13.06 1.64
CA PHE A 109 -5.67 14.06 0.97
C PHE A 109 -5.33 15.13 2.00
N ASP A 110 -4.09 15.12 2.49
CA ASP A 110 -3.66 15.94 3.62
C ASP A 110 -4.61 15.83 4.83
N GLN A 111 -5.50 16.81 5.00
CA GLN A 111 -6.45 16.89 6.11
C GLN A 111 -7.88 16.48 5.73
N VAL A 112 -8.17 16.36 4.43
CA VAL A 112 -9.51 16.06 3.90
C VAL A 112 -9.67 14.56 3.74
N LYS A 113 -10.80 14.02 4.19
CA LYS A 113 -11.13 12.59 4.09
C LYS A 113 -12.34 12.41 3.19
N TYR A 114 -12.25 11.51 2.21
CA TYR A 114 -13.34 11.14 1.33
C TYR A 114 -13.73 9.69 1.59
N VAL A 115 -15.02 9.44 1.83
CA VAL A 115 -15.56 8.09 1.99
C VAL A 115 -15.80 7.48 0.62
N VAL A 116 -15.43 6.22 0.45
CA VAL A 116 -15.57 5.45 -0.80
C VAL A 116 -16.16 4.08 -0.50
N GLU A 117 -16.66 3.40 -1.53
CA GLU A 117 -17.49 2.21 -1.34
C GLU A 117 -16.68 0.94 -1.07
N THR A 118 -15.47 0.83 -1.63
CA THR A 118 -14.66 -0.40 -1.54
C THR A 118 -13.16 -0.11 -1.33
N PRO A 119 -12.39 -1.07 -0.77
CA PRO A 119 -10.93 -0.95 -0.63
C PRO A 119 -10.25 -0.79 -2.00
N MET A 120 -10.74 -1.51 -3.01
CA MET A 120 -10.28 -1.40 -4.39
C MET A 120 -10.46 0.03 -4.92
N LYS A 121 -11.62 0.65 -4.69
CA LYS A 121 -11.85 2.05 -5.08
C LYS A 121 -10.96 3.03 -4.32
N ALA A 122 -10.65 2.79 -3.05
CA ALA A 122 -9.74 3.64 -2.29
C ALA A 122 -8.34 3.65 -2.93
N VAL A 123 -7.80 2.46 -3.24
CA VAL A 123 -6.50 2.32 -3.91
C VAL A 123 -6.53 2.95 -5.30
N ASP A 124 -7.59 2.74 -6.08
CA ASP A 124 -7.73 3.29 -7.42
C ASP A 124 -7.82 4.82 -7.43
N ILE A 125 -8.57 5.42 -6.51
CA ILE A 125 -8.65 6.87 -6.35
C ILE A 125 -7.28 7.43 -5.92
N ALA A 126 -6.58 6.80 -4.99
CA ALA A 126 -5.23 7.21 -4.60
C ALA A 126 -4.28 7.16 -5.81
N PHE A 127 -4.28 6.06 -6.57
CA PHE A 127 -3.47 5.90 -7.78
C PHE A 127 -3.71 7.03 -8.81
N LYS A 128 -4.99 7.25 -9.17
CA LYS A 128 -5.39 8.29 -10.12
C LYS A 128 -5.03 9.69 -9.62
N SER A 129 -5.07 9.89 -8.30
CA SER A 129 -4.73 11.17 -7.68
C SER A 129 -3.25 11.51 -7.80
N TYR A 130 -2.34 10.54 -7.64
CA TYR A 130 -0.91 10.79 -7.83
C TYR A 130 -0.63 11.35 -9.23
N HIS A 131 -1.23 10.75 -10.26
CA HIS A 131 -1.04 11.21 -11.63
C HIS A 131 -1.78 12.51 -11.96
N SER A 132 -3.00 12.69 -11.43
CA SER A 132 -3.82 13.87 -11.69
C SER A 132 -3.28 15.13 -10.98
N LEU A 133 -2.67 14.96 -9.80
CA LEU A 133 -2.11 16.04 -9.00
C LEU A 133 -0.59 16.22 -9.21
N HIS A 134 0.02 15.41 -10.09
CA HIS A 134 1.48 15.32 -10.23
C HIS A 134 2.20 15.10 -8.88
N ALA A 135 1.58 14.33 -8.01
CA ALA A 135 2.09 13.96 -6.70
C ALA A 135 3.04 12.75 -6.81
N GLU A 136 4.03 12.70 -5.93
CA GLU A 136 4.89 11.52 -5.80
C GLU A 136 4.15 10.38 -5.10
N TYR A 137 4.57 9.14 -5.33
CA TYR A 137 4.14 8.04 -4.47
C TYR A 137 4.71 8.19 -3.06
N PRO A 138 4.03 7.67 -2.02
CA PRO A 138 4.61 7.54 -0.70
C PRO A 138 5.97 6.84 -0.78
N ALA A 139 7.01 7.48 -0.24
CA ALA A 139 8.39 7.01 -0.39
C ALA A 139 8.59 5.62 0.22
N GLU A 140 7.91 5.32 1.33
CA GLU A 140 8.05 4.03 2.01
C GLU A 140 7.47 2.86 1.21
N SER A 141 6.47 3.10 0.35
CA SER A 141 5.77 2.10 -0.46
C SER A 141 5.90 2.34 -1.97
N GLU A 142 6.89 3.13 -2.40
CA GLU A 142 7.03 3.54 -3.79
C GLU A 142 7.10 2.33 -4.74
N GLN A 143 7.82 1.29 -4.32
CA GLN A 143 8.01 0.07 -5.11
C GLN A 143 6.68 -0.64 -5.41
N ILE A 144 5.74 -0.59 -4.45
CA ILE A 144 4.41 -1.21 -4.56
C ILE A 144 3.55 -0.42 -5.57
N TRP A 145 3.55 0.91 -5.46
CA TRP A 145 2.82 1.77 -6.39
C TRP A 145 3.40 1.70 -7.82
N SER A 146 4.73 1.67 -7.96
CA SER A 146 5.40 1.49 -9.25
C SER A 146 5.08 0.13 -9.88
N PHE A 147 4.98 -0.93 -9.07
CA PHE A 147 4.51 -2.24 -9.53
C PHE A 147 3.07 -2.16 -10.05
N LEU A 148 2.13 -1.59 -9.27
CA LEU A 148 0.75 -1.44 -9.71
C LEU A 148 0.65 -0.62 -11.00
N GLN A 149 1.39 0.47 -11.09
CA GLN A 149 1.43 1.32 -12.28
C GLN A 149 1.79 0.51 -13.53
N LYS A 150 2.88 -0.28 -13.47
CA LYS A 150 3.46 -0.96 -14.63
C LYS A 150 2.79 -2.30 -14.95
N ALA A 151 2.49 -3.11 -13.94
CA ALA A 151 1.93 -4.45 -14.11
C ALA A 151 0.41 -4.45 -14.24
N VAL A 152 -0.29 -3.67 -13.39
CA VAL A 152 -1.75 -3.73 -13.29
C VAL A 152 -2.41 -2.66 -14.17
N TYR A 153 -2.05 -1.39 -13.96
CA TYR A 153 -2.62 -0.27 -14.72
C TYR A 153 -2.01 -0.12 -16.12
N LYS A 154 -0.86 -0.75 -16.38
CA LYS A 154 -0.10 -0.64 -17.63
C LYS A 154 0.10 0.81 -18.06
N PHE A 155 0.30 1.68 -17.07
CA PHE A 155 0.41 3.12 -17.24
C PHE A 155 1.88 3.55 -17.32
N LYS A 156 2.20 4.42 -18.27
CA LYS A 156 3.55 4.98 -18.43
C LYS A 156 3.49 6.50 -18.34
N SER A 157 4.45 7.09 -17.65
CA SER A 157 4.65 8.53 -17.61
C SER A 157 6.12 8.88 -17.85
N LYS A 158 6.36 10.13 -18.24
CA LYS A 158 7.73 10.66 -18.40
C LYS A 158 8.50 10.78 -17.08
N TRP A 159 7.82 10.62 -15.95
CA TRP A 159 8.37 10.74 -14.60
C TRP A 159 8.62 9.37 -13.95
N ASP A 160 8.45 8.28 -14.70
CA ASP A 160 8.58 6.93 -14.17
C ASP A 160 10.02 6.68 -13.71
N ARG A 161 10.17 6.30 -12.44
CA ARG A 161 11.46 5.89 -11.87
C ARG A 161 11.72 4.41 -12.16
N TYR A 162 12.97 4.10 -12.48
CA TYR A 162 13.45 2.73 -12.61
C TYR A 162 13.81 2.20 -11.23
N ILE A 163 13.23 1.06 -10.87
CA ILE A 163 13.46 0.38 -9.58
C ILE A 163 13.68 -1.09 -9.89
N ASP A 164 14.92 -1.57 -9.82
CA ASP A 164 15.33 -2.91 -10.24
C ASP A 164 14.42 -4.02 -9.69
N SER A 165 14.12 -3.98 -8.38
CA SER A 165 13.27 -4.97 -7.74
C SER A 165 11.83 -4.96 -8.25
N THR A 166 11.31 -3.78 -8.60
CA THR A 166 9.98 -3.64 -9.19
C THR A 166 9.97 -4.19 -10.61
N GLU A 167 10.99 -3.92 -11.42
CA GLU A 167 11.05 -4.38 -12.81
C GLU A 167 11.13 -5.90 -12.93
N ILE A 168 11.90 -6.54 -12.04
CA ILE A 168 11.97 -8.00 -11.95
C ILE A 168 10.58 -8.56 -11.65
N LEU A 169 9.89 -8.02 -10.65
CA LEU A 169 8.57 -8.49 -10.27
C LEU A 169 7.50 -8.22 -11.35
N VAL A 170 7.59 -7.09 -12.05
CA VAL A 170 6.70 -6.79 -13.19
C VAL A 170 6.89 -7.82 -14.30
N ARG A 171 8.14 -8.19 -14.62
CA ARG A 171 8.42 -9.22 -15.63
C ARG A 171 7.85 -10.58 -15.21
N GLU A 172 8.14 -11.02 -13.99
CA GLU A 172 7.64 -12.30 -13.46
C GLU A 172 6.11 -12.34 -13.43
N PHE A 173 5.45 -11.24 -13.05
CA PHE A 173 4.00 -11.13 -13.06
C PHE A 173 3.42 -11.24 -14.48
N ASN A 174 4.03 -10.57 -15.46
CA ASN A 174 3.58 -10.61 -16.85
C ASN A 174 3.84 -11.96 -17.55
N GLU A 175 4.78 -12.76 -17.05
CA GLU A 175 4.98 -14.13 -17.54
C GLU A 175 3.92 -15.10 -17.01
N PHE A 176 3.30 -14.77 -15.87
CA PHE A 176 2.30 -15.61 -15.21
C PHE A 176 0.86 -15.35 -15.70
N VAL A 177 0.54 -14.13 -16.13
CA VAL A 177 -0.81 -13.68 -16.55
C VAL A 177 -0.89 -13.53 -18.06
#